data_AF-A0A5H7LMH9-F1
#
_entry.id   AF-A0A5H7LMH9-F1
#
_cell.length_a   1.000
_cell.length_b   1.000
_cell.length_c   1.000
_cell.angle_alpha   90.00
_cell.angle_beta   90.00
_cell.angle_gamma   90.00
#
_symmetry.space_group_name_H-M   'P 1'
#
loop_
_entity.id
_entity.type
_entity.pdbx_description
1 polymer ?
#
loop_
_entity_poly.entity_id
_entity_poly.type
_entity_poly.pdbx_seq_one_letter_code
_entity_poly.pdbx_strand_id
1 'polypeptide(L)'
;MAIKLIAIDMDGTLLLPDHTISPAVKNAIAAAREKGVNVVLTTGRPYAGVHSYLKELHMEQPGDYCITYNGALVQKAGDGSTVAQTALSYDDYRYLEKLSREVGSHFHALDRNTLYTANRDISYYTVHESYVATIPLVFCEAEKMDPNTQFLKVMMIDEPAVLDRAIARIPAEVKEKYTVLKSAPYFLEILDKRVNKGTGVKSLAEALGIKPEEVMAIGDQENDIAMIEYAGMGVAMDNAIPSVKEVANFVTKSNLEDGVAWAIEKFVLNPDHSSGHFPAR
;
A
#
# COMPACT_ATOMS: atom_id res chain seq x y z
N MET A 1 12.53 -3.72 23.06
CA MET A 1 12.04 -5.10 22.81
C MET A 1 12.49 -5.53 21.43
N ALA A 2 12.59 -6.83 21.15
CA ALA A 2 13.04 -7.31 19.85
C ALA A 2 11.93 -7.17 18.80
N ILE A 3 12.28 -6.70 17.59
CA ILE A 3 11.36 -6.62 16.47
C ILE A 3 10.96 -8.03 16.02
N LYS A 4 9.66 -8.24 15.81
CA LYS A 4 9.05 -9.50 15.34
C LYS A 4 8.34 -9.37 14.00
N LEU A 5 8.02 -8.14 13.58
CA LEU A 5 7.42 -7.85 12.29
C LEU A 5 8.08 -6.62 11.66
N ILE A 6 8.40 -6.69 10.38
CA ILE A 6 8.89 -5.57 9.57
C ILE A 6 7.93 -5.35 8.40
N ALA A 7 7.19 -4.25 8.43
CA ALA A 7 6.38 -3.79 7.31
C ALA A 7 7.24 -2.88 6.40
N ILE A 8 7.36 -3.21 5.12
CA ILE A 8 8.23 -2.48 4.18
C ILE A 8 7.39 -2.04 2.99
N ASP A 9 7.36 -0.73 2.72
CA ASP A 9 6.83 -0.22 1.46
C ASP A 9 7.71 -0.63 0.26
N MET A 10 7.13 -0.65 -0.94
CA MET A 10 7.81 -1.03 -2.16
C MET A 10 8.45 0.15 -2.91
N ASP A 11 7.63 1.06 -3.46
CA ASP A 11 8.07 2.05 -4.44
C ASP A 11 8.67 3.27 -3.76
N GLY A 12 9.97 3.51 -3.93
CA GLY A 12 10.67 4.58 -3.20
C GLY A 12 11.26 4.12 -1.87
N THR A 13 10.97 2.88 -1.45
CA THR A 13 11.46 2.27 -0.21
C THR A 13 12.28 1.00 -0.46
N LEU A 14 11.63 -0.14 -0.77
CA LEU A 14 12.30 -1.41 -1.08
C LEU A 14 13.00 -1.39 -2.44
N LEU A 15 12.36 -0.78 -3.43
CA LEU A 15 12.75 -0.84 -4.83
C LEU A 15 13.66 0.32 -5.22
N LEU A 16 14.63 0.00 -6.08
CA LEU A 16 15.39 0.99 -6.84
C LEU A 16 14.51 1.61 -7.95
N PRO A 17 14.93 2.74 -8.56
CA PRO A 17 14.17 3.37 -9.64
C PRO A 17 13.95 2.50 -10.87
N ASP A 18 14.75 1.45 -11.07
CA ASP A 18 14.58 0.45 -12.14
C ASP A 18 13.66 -0.72 -11.74
N HIS A 19 12.97 -0.59 -10.60
CA HIS A 19 12.07 -1.57 -10.01
C HIS A 19 12.73 -2.89 -9.58
N THR A 20 14.05 -2.91 -9.40
CA THR A 20 14.79 -4.05 -8.86
C THR A 20 14.98 -3.94 -7.34
N ILE A 21 15.26 -5.07 -6.68
CA ILE A 21 15.69 -5.13 -5.28
C ILE A 21 17.20 -5.36 -5.24
N SER A 22 17.94 -4.51 -4.53
CA SER A 22 19.39 -4.64 -4.43
C SER A 22 19.82 -5.92 -3.69
N PRO A 23 21.02 -6.45 -3.96
CA PRO A 23 21.54 -7.61 -3.23
C PRO A 23 21.64 -7.39 -1.72
N ALA A 24 22.00 -6.18 -1.27
CA ALA A 24 22.11 -5.85 0.15
C ALA A 24 20.74 -5.95 0.85
N VAL A 25 19.69 -5.40 0.23
CA VAL A 25 18.32 -5.46 0.75
C VAL A 25 17.81 -6.90 0.80
N LYS A 26 18.04 -7.71 -0.25
CA LYS A 26 17.68 -9.15 -0.26
C LYS A 26 18.34 -9.89 0.90
N ASN A 27 19.64 -9.69 1.09
CA ASN A 27 20.41 -10.35 2.14
C ASN A 27 19.93 -9.95 3.54
N ALA A 28 19.64 -8.66 3.76
CA ALA A 28 19.14 -8.17 5.04
C ALA A 28 17.76 -8.75 5.37
N ILE A 29 16.86 -8.81 4.38
CA ILE A 29 15.54 -9.44 4.53
C ILE A 29 15.68 -10.93 4.86
N ALA A 30 16.54 -11.65 4.14
CA ALA A 30 16.80 -13.07 4.41
C ALA A 30 17.32 -13.28 5.84
N ALA A 31 18.31 -12.48 6.27
CA ALA A 31 18.88 -12.56 7.62
C ALA A 31 17.85 -12.25 8.73
N ALA A 32 16.96 -11.28 8.51
CA ALA A 32 15.86 -11.00 9.44
C ALA A 32 14.89 -12.19 9.54
N ARG A 33 14.53 -12.78 8.40
CA ARG A 33 13.65 -13.95 8.33
C ARG A 33 14.27 -15.19 9.00
N GLU A 34 15.57 -15.41 8.83
CA GLU A 34 16.31 -16.48 9.52
C GLU A 34 16.29 -16.33 11.05
N LYS A 35 16.21 -15.09 11.56
CA LYS A 35 15.98 -14.82 12.99
C LYS A 35 14.51 -14.98 13.43
N GLY A 36 13.62 -15.42 12.55
CA GLY A 36 12.20 -15.62 12.83
C GLY A 36 11.36 -14.34 12.77
N VAL A 37 11.88 -13.26 12.18
CA VAL A 37 11.14 -12.01 12.01
C VAL A 37 10.23 -12.09 10.79
N ASN A 38 8.96 -11.73 10.97
CA ASN A 38 7.98 -11.67 9.88
C ASN A 38 8.25 -10.42 9.02
N VAL A 39 8.78 -10.60 7.82
CA VAL A 39 8.94 -9.49 6.87
C VAL A 39 7.74 -9.47 5.93
N VAL A 40 7.07 -8.32 5.84
CA VAL A 40 5.78 -8.14 5.16
C VAL A 40 5.86 -6.98 4.18
N LEU A 41 5.73 -7.27 2.88
CA LEU A 41 5.60 -6.22 1.86
C LEU A 41 4.24 -5.52 2.01
N THR A 42 4.25 -4.19 2.12
CA THR A 42 3.06 -3.37 2.45
C THR A 42 2.90 -2.23 1.44
N THR A 43 2.00 -2.40 0.47
CA THR A 43 1.98 -1.56 -0.75
C THR A 43 0.57 -1.19 -1.21
N GLY A 44 0.48 -0.14 -2.04
CA GLY A 44 -0.71 0.20 -2.83
C GLY A 44 -0.96 -0.74 -4.00
N ARG A 45 0.07 -1.48 -4.46
CA ARG A 45 -0.03 -2.39 -5.61
C ARG A 45 -1.03 -3.53 -5.38
N PRO A 46 -1.68 -4.04 -6.44
CA PRO A 46 -2.44 -5.29 -6.38
C PRO A 46 -1.51 -6.49 -6.19
N TYR A 47 -2.02 -7.64 -5.72
CA TYR A 47 -1.22 -8.86 -5.53
C TYR A 47 -0.42 -9.28 -6.77
N ALA A 48 -1.01 -9.13 -7.97
CA ALA A 48 -0.36 -9.41 -9.24
C ALA A 48 0.95 -8.61 -9.41
N GLY A 49 1.01 -7.36 -8.92
CA GLY A 49 2.18 -6.49 -8.97
C GLY A 49 3.22 -6.73 -7.86
N VAL A 50 2.97 -7.71 -6.97
CA VAL A 50 3.81 -8.01 -5.81
C VAL A 50 4.31 -9.46 -5.83
N HIS A 51 3.56 -10.38 -6.44
CA HIS A 51 3.86 -11.83 -6.42
C HIS A 51 5.27 -12.19 -6.90
N SER A 52 5.79 -11.54 -7.95
CA SER A 52 7.16 -11.79 -8.44
C SER A 52 8.22 -11.42 -7.40
N TYR A 53 8.02 -10.35 -6.65
CA TYR A 53 8.94 -9.91 -5.60
C TYR A 53 8.89 -10.81 -4.36
N LEU A 54 7.69 -11.32 -4.01
CA LEU A 54 7.55 -12.31 -2.94
C LEU A 54 8.35 -13.56 -3.25
N LYS A 55 8.27 -14.04 -4.50
CA LYS A 55 9.06 -15.19 -4.97
C LYS A 55 10.56 -14.90 -4.96
N GLU A 56 10.97 -13.72 -5.43
CA GLU A 56 12.37 -13.27 -5.42
C GLU A 56 12.96 -13.17 -4.00
N LEU A 57 12.13 -12.86 -3.01
CA LEU A 57 12.49 -12.79 -1.59
C LEU A 57 12.22 -14.09 -0.81
N HIS A 58 11.84 -15.17 -1.50
CA HIS A 58 11.52 -16.48 -0.92
C HIS A 58 10.43 -16.41 0.19
N MET A 59 9.41 -15.58 -0.03
CA MET A 59 8.24 -15.38 0.83
C MET A 59 7.06 -16.25 0.37
N GLU A 60 7.22 -17.57 0.43
CA GLU A 60 6.21 -18.54 -0.04
C GLU A 60 5.79 -19.54 1.06
N GLN A 61 6.28 -19.36 2.30
CA GLN A 61 5.96 -20.25 3.41
C GLN A 61 4.55 -19.97 3.98
N PRO A 62 3.91 -20.94 4.66
CA PRO A 62 2.56 -20.74 5.23
C PRO A 62 2.42 -19.58 6.22
N GLY A 63 3.54 -19.16 6.83
CA GLY A 63 3.62 -18.02 7.75
C GLY A 63 3.92 -16.68 7.08
N ASP A 64 4.05 -16.63 5.75
CA ASP A 64 4.35 -15.41 5.03
C ASP A 64 3.09 -14.68 4.59
N TYR A 65 3.14 -13.35 4.70
CA TYR A 65 2.03 -12.47 4.40
C TYR A 65 2.48 -11.28 3.56
N CYS A 66 1.53 -10.68 2.85
CA CYS A 66 1.68 -9.38 2.22
C CYS A 66 0.42 -8.55 2.43
N ILE A 67 0.59 -7.23 2.36
CA ILE A 67 -0.49 -6.26 2.49
C ILE A 67 -0.52 -5.45 1.18
N THR A 68 -1.66 -5.49 0.50
CA THR A 68 -1.85 -4.92 -0.84
C THR A 68 -3.01 -3.94 -0.83
N TYR A 69 -3.18 -3.19 -1.93
CA TYR A 69 -4.25 -2.19 -2.07
C TYR A 69 -4.31 -1.20 -0.88
N ASN A 70 -3.15 -0.70 -0.44
CA ASN A 70 -3.02 0.24 0.68
C ASN A 70 -3.64 -0.28 1.99
N GLY A 71 -3.64 -1.60 2.21
CA GLY A 71 -4.20 -2.21 3.41
C GLY A 71 -5.62 -2.77 3.24
N ALA A 72 -6.24 -2.64 2.06
CA ALA A 72 -7.58 -3.19 1.83
C ALA A 72 -7.57 -4.73 1.87
N LEU A 73 -6.42 -5.33 1.54
CA LEU A 73 -6.20 -6.76 1.59
C LEU A 73 -4.95 -7.10 2.39
N VAL A 74 -5.12 -8.02 3.34
CA VAL A 74 -4.04 -8.79 3.94
C VAL A 74 -4.13 -10.19 3.38
N GLN A 75 -3.03 -10.72 2.85
CA GLN A 75 -3.02 -11.97 2.11
C GLN A 75 -1.88 -12.87 2.56
N LYS A 76 -2.04 -14.18 2.36
CA LYS A 76 -0.91 -15.12 2.38
C LYS A 76 0.00 -14.82 1.20
N ALA A 77 1.30 -14.74 1.43
CA ALA A 77 2.25 -14.37 0.38
C ALA A 77 2.36 -15.46 -0.70
N GLY A 78 2.33 -16.74 -0.32
CA GLY A 78 2.57 -17.87 -1.22
C GLY A 78 1.48 -18.10 -2.28
N ASP A 79 0.20 -17.94 -1.93
CA ASP A 79 -0.93 -18.19 -2.85
C ASP A 79 -1.87 -17.00 -3.03
N GLY A 80 -1.63 -15.91 -2.31
CA GLY A 80 -2.47 -14.72 -2.33
C GLY A 80 -3.81 -14.90 -1.63
N SER A 81 -4.10 -16.01 -0.95
CA SER A 81 -5.39 -16.20 -0.26
C SER A 81 -5.64 -15.09 0.77
N THR A 82 -6.88 -14.60 0.84
CA THR A 82 -7.26 -13.48 1.70
C THR A 82 -7.29 -13.90 3.16
N VAL A 83 -6.61 -13.13 4.02
CA VAL A 83 -6.60 -13.26 5.49
C VAL A 83 -7.53 -12.24 6.11
N ALA A 84 -7.44 -10.99 5.67
CA ALA A 84 -8.34 -9.91 6.06
C ALA A 84 -8.65 -9.04 4.85
N GLN A 85 -9.86 -8.51 4.82
CA GLN A 85 -10.33 -7.66 3.74
C GLN A 85 -11.27 -6.60 4.26
N THR A 86 -11.07 -5.37 3.80
CA THR A 86 -12.04 -4.29 3.94
C THR A 86 -12.33 -3.73 2.56
N ALA A 87 -13.60 -3.75 2.18
CA ALA A 87 -14.07 -3.32 0.87
C ALA A 87 -15.16 -2.27 1.04
N LEU A 88 -15.30 -1.40 0.04
CA LEU A 88 -16.45 -0.54 -0.14
C LEU A 88 -17.70 -1.41 -0.31
N SER A 89 -18.82 -0.97 0.28
CA SER A 89 -20.10 -1.63 0.07
C SER A 89 -20.64 -1.37 -1.34
N TYR A 90 -21.64 -2.15 -1.77
CA TYR A 90 -22.35 -1.87 -3.01
C TYR A 90 -22.98 -0.47 -3.00
N ASP A 91 -23.51 -0.02 -1.86
CA ASP A 91 -24.09 1.31 -1.72
C ASP A 91 -23.04 2.41 -1.88
N ASP A 92 -21.82 2.18 -1.36
CA ASP A 92 -20.69 3.08 -1.58
C ASP A 92 -20.29 3.12 -3.06
N TYR A 93 -20.21 1.97 -3.74
CA TYR A 93 -19.97 1.92 -5.19
C TYR A 93 -21.01 2.74 -5.97
N ARG A 94 -22.31 2.53 -5.69
CA ARG A 94 -23.40 3.26 -6.35
C ARG A 94 -23.34 4.76 -6.09
N TYR A 95 -23.01 5.15 -4.86
CA TYR A 95 -22.81 6.55 -4.50
C TYR A 95 -21.63 7.19 -5.25
N LEU A 96 -20.48 6.52 -5.26
CA LEU A 96 -19.24 7.05 -5.85
C LEU A 96 -19.28 7.07 -7.40
N GLU A 97 -19.91 6.08 -8.02
CA GLU A 97 -20.17 6.07 -9.48
C GLU A 97 -21.08 7.23 -9.87
N LYS A 98 -22.15 7.47 -9.09
CA LYS A 98 -23.04 8.61 -9.33
C LYS A 98 -22.30 9.93 -9.17
N LEU A 99 -21.51 10.05 -8.10
CA LEU A 99 -20.71 11.23 -7.82
C LEU A 99 -19.74 11.52 -8.97
N SER A 100 -19.07 10.52 -9.55
CA SER A 100 -18.12 10.71 -10.64
C SER A 100 -18.78 11.38 -11.85
N ARG A 101 -20.02 10.97 -12.18
CA ARG A 101 -20.83 11.59 -13.24
C ARG A 101 -21.21 13.04 -12.91
N GLU A 102 -21.54 13.31 -11.64
CA GLU A 102 -21.90 14.67 -11.18
C GLU A 102 -20.70 15.63 -11.23
N VAL A 103 -19.51 15.18 -10.82
CA VAL A 103 -18.31 16.02 -10.83
C VAL A 103 -17.65 16.11 -12.22
N GLY A 104 -17.96 15.16 -13.11
CA GLY A 104 -17.52 15.14 -14.50
C GLY A 104 -16.19 14.42 -14.72
N SER A 105 -16.05 13.20 -14.20
CA SER A 105 -14.89 12.33 -14.41
C SER A 105 -15.32 10.91 -14.78
N HIS A 106 -14.54 10.24 -15.63
CA HIS A 106 -14.70 8.80 -15.83
C HIS A 106 -14.40 8.03 -14.53
N PHE A 107 -14.90 6.79 -14.48
CA PHE A 107 -14.86 5.99 -13.27
C PHE A 107 -14.73 4.51 -13.57
N HIS A 108 -13.94 3.83 -12.75
CA HIS A 108 -13.90 2.39 -12.72
C HIS A 108 -13.82 1.86 -11.29
N ALA A 109 -14.18 0.60 -11.12
CA ALA A 109 -14.18 -0.11 -9.85
C ALA A 109 -13.35 -1.39 -9.98
N LEU A 110 -12.66 -1.77 -8.92
CA LEU A 110 -11.85 -2.97 -8.88
C LEU A 110 -12.33 -3.89 -7.78
N ASP A 111 -12.57 -5.14 -8.14
CA ASP A 111 -12.53 -6.23 -7.17
C ASP A 111 -11.14 -6.88 -7.22
N ARG A 112 -11.03 -8.09 -6.66
CA ARG A 112 -9.78 -8.85 -6.63
C ARG A 112 -9.22 -9.18 -8.02
N ASN A 113 -10.08 -9.45 -8.99
CA ASN A 113 -9.73 -10.10 -10.25
C ASN A 113 -10.17 -9.33 -11.48
N THR A 114 -10.96 -8.26 -11.35
CA THR A 114 -11.62 -7.61 -12.48
C THR A 114 -11.74 -6.11 -12.27
N LEU A 115 -11.48 -5.38 -13.35
CA LEU A 115 -11.72 -3.95 -13.50
C LEU A 115 -13.06 -3.74 -14.19
N TYR A 116 -13.96 -3.00 -13.55
CA TYR A 116 -15.30 -2.71 -14.05
C TYR A 116 -15.44 -1.25 -14.41
N THR A 117 -16.06 -0.94 -15.54
CA THR A 117 -16.51 0.44 -15.84
C THR A 117 -17.92 0.46 -16.40
N ALA A 118 -18.67 1.49 -16.01
CA ALA A 118 -19.98 1.80 -16.60
C ALA A 118 -19.89 2.82 -17.74
N ASN A 119 -18.70 3.38 -18.00
CA ASN A 119 -18.50 4.34 -19.09
C ASN A 119 -18.54 3.63 -20.45
N ARG A 120 -19.46 4.07 -21.33
CA ARG A 120 -19.54 3.57 -22.72
C ARG A 120 -18.41 4.09 -23.59
N ASP A 121 -18.06 5.35 -23.38
CA ASP A 121 -16.81 5.92 -23.88
C ASP A 121 -15.72 5.58 -22.86
N ILE A 122 -15.00 4.49 -23.11
CA ILE A 122 -14.04 3.96 -22.13
C ILE A 122 -12.82 4.89 -22.11
N SER A 123 -12.55 5.49 -20.95
CA SER A 123 -11.38 6.33 -20.74
C SER A 123 -10.08 5.62 -21.11
N TYR A 124 -9.18 6.35 -21.78
CA TYR A 124 -7.81 5.90 -22.03
C TYR A 124 -7.15 5.37 -20.75
N TYR A 125 -7.38 6.01 -19.61
CA TYR A 125 -6.77 5.64 -18.33
C TYR A 125 -7.36 4.34 -17.73
N THR A 126 -8.57 3.95 -18.12
CA THR A 126 -9.12 2.62 -17.80
C THR A 126 -8.45 1.53 -18.63
N VAL A 127 -8.24 1.78 -19.93
CA VAL A 127 -7.48 0.87 -20.79
C VAL A 127 -6.03 0.73 -20.30
N HIS A 128 -5.41 1.85 -19.92
CA HIS A 128 -4.08 1.88 -19.34
C HIS A 128 -3.98 1.03 -18.06
N GLU A 129 -4.90 1.19 -17.10
CA GLU A 129 -4.91 0.38 -15.88
C GLU A 129 -5.06 -1.12 -16.19
N SER A 130 -6.00 -1.49 -17.07
CA SER A 130 -6.18 -2.89 -17.48
C SER A 130 -4.91 -3.49 -18.09
N TYR A 131 -4.23 -2.72 -18.96
CA TYR A 131 -3.02 -3.17 -19.63
C TYR A 131 -1.82 -3.28 -18.68
N VAL A 132 -1.56 -2.25 -17.88
CA VAL A 132 -0.38 -2.19 -16.99
C VAL A 132 -0.53 -3.13 -15.79
N ALA A 133 -1.71 -3.16 -15.17
CA ALA A 133 -1.98 -4.05 -14.04
C ALA A 133 -2.33 -5.48 -14.48
N THR A 134 -2.44 -5.74 -15.79
CA THR A 134 -2.83 -7.03 -16.39
C THR A 134 -4.13 -7.60 -15.81
N ILE A 135 -5.12 -6.72 -15.59
CA ILE A 135 -6.41 -7.07 -14.99
C ILE A 135 -7.52 -7.06 -16.06
N PRO A 136 -8.36 -8.11 -16.14
CA PRO A 136 -9.50 -8.16 -17.05
C PRO A 136 -10.41 -6.94 -16.93
N LEU A 137 -10.73 -6.31 -18.06
CA LEU A 137 -11.68 -5.21 -18.16
C LEU A 137 -13.07 -5.71 -18.56
N VAL A 138 -14.07 -5.35 -17.75
CA VAL A 138 -15.48 -5.65 -17.97
C VAL A 138 -16.28 -4.35 -18.04
N PHE A 139 -17.03 -4.18 -19.13
CA PHE A 139 -18.09 -3.17 -19.16
C PHE A 139 -19.33 -3.71 -18.43
N CYS A 140 -19.85 -2.94 -17.48
CA CYS A 140 -21.09 -3.24 -16.79
C CYS A 140 -21.79 -1.94 -16.39
N GLU A 141 -23.07 -1.77 -16.78
CA GLU A 141 -23.85 -0.64 -16.31
C GLU A 141 -23.99 -0.67 -14.78
N ALA A 142 -23.90 0.49 -14.11
CA ALA A 142 -23.90 0.57 -12.64
C ALA A 142 -25.12 -0.11 -11.98
N GLU A 143 -26.28 -0.05 -12.65
CA GLU A 143 -27.53 -0.69 -12.22
C GLU A 143 -27.47 -2.23 -12.22
N LYS A 144 -26.58 -2.81 -13.04
CA LYS A 144 -26.45 -4.25 -13.28
C LYS A 144 -25.27 -4.87 -12.54
N MET A 145 -24.46 -4.06 -11.86
CA MET A 145 -23.39 -4.59 -11.01
C MET A 145 -23.97 -5.51 -9.93
N ASP A 146 -23.32 -6.66 -9.74
CA ASP A 146 -23.71 -7.62 -8.70
C ASP A 146 -23.57 -6.96 -7.32
N PRO A 147 -24.65 -6.90 -6.51
CA PRO A 147 -24.59 -6.38 -5.14
C PRO A 147 -23.61 -7.11 -4.22
N ASN A 148 -23.18 -8.32 -4.59
CA ASN A 148 -22.20 -9.11 -3.83
C ASN A 148 -20.74 -8.86 -4.26
N THR A 149 -20.50 -8.03 -5.28
CA THR A 149 -19.14 -7.67 -5.69
C THR A 149 -18.40 -7.01 -4.53
N GLN A 150 -17.16 -7.46 -4.28
CA GLN A 150 -16.31 -6.93 -3.22
C GLN A 150 -15.40 -5.83 -3.76
N PHE A 151 -15.85 -4.58 -3.66
CA PHE A 151 -15.13 -3.42 -4.20
C PHE A 151 -13.94 -3.02 -3.32
N LEU A 152 -12.75 -3.50 -3.67
CA LEU A 152 -11.52 -3.22 -2.91
C LEU A 152 -11.09 -1.75 -3.04
N LYS A 153 -11.23 -1.20 -4.24
CA LYS A 153 -11.04 0.22 -4.52
C LYS A 153 -11.91 0.64 -5.70
N VAL A 154 -12.21 1.92 -5.77
CA VAL A 154 -12.74 2.56 -6.97
C VAL A 154 -11.88 3.76 -7.32
N MET A 155 -11.91 4.20 -8.58
CA MET A 155 -11.08 5.32 -9.01
C MET A 155 -11.84 6.23 -9.96
N MET A 156 -11.69 7.54 -9.74
CA MET A 156 -11.99 8.54 -10.76
C MET A 156 -10.73 8.75 -11.59
N ILE A 157 -10.85 8.61 -12.91
CA ILE A 157 -9.70 8.56 -13.81
C ILE A 157 -9.95 9.41 -15.05
N ASP A 158 -9.07 10.35 -15.35
CA ASP A 158 -9.26 11.27 -16.47
C ASP A 158 -7.99 12.02 -16.83
N GLU A 159 -8.03 12.83 -17.89
CA GLU A 159 -6.93 13.76 -18.19
C GLU A 159 -6.65 14.61 -16.94
N PRO A 160 -5.39 14.93 -16.60
CA PRO A 160 -5.07 15.57 -15.33
C PRO A 160 -5.88 16.84 -15.04
N ALA A 161 -6.06 17.69 -16.04
CA ALA A 161 -6.85 18.92 -15.88
C ALA A 161 -8.36 18.65 -15.70
N VAL A 162 -8.90 17.57 -16.27
CA VAL A 162 -10.30 17.15 -16.06
C VAL A 162 -10.45 16.59 -14.65
N LEU A 163 -9.56 15.68 -14.25
CA LEU A 163 -9.58 15.07 -12.92
C LEU A 163 -9.40 16.11 -11.81
N ASP A 164 -8.49 17.08 -11.96
CA ASP A 164 -8.29 18.13 -10.95
C ASP A 164 -9.53 19.01 -10.79
N ARG A 165 -10.24 19.33 -11.88
CA ARG A 165 -11.53 20.03 -11.81
C ARG A 165 -12.60 19.19 -11.13
N ALA A 166 -12.64 17.88 -11.37
CA ALA A 166 -13.55 16.96 -10.70
C ALA A 166 -13.26 16.89 -9.20
N ILE A 167 -11.98 16.75 -8.80
CA ILE A 167 -11.53 16.73 -7.40
C ILE A 167 -11.94 18.00 -6.66
N ALA A 168 -11.83 19.17 -7.31
CA ALA A 168 -12.24 20.44 -6.72
C ALA A 168 -13.76 20.54 -6.47
N ARG A 169 -14.57 19.70 -7.13
CA ARG A 169 -16.03 19.65 -6.98
C ARG A 169 -16.49 18.55 -6.00
N ILE A 170 -15.60 17.66 -5.56
CA ILE A 170 -15.92 16.61 -4.59
C ILE A 170 -16.27 17.27 -3.23
N PRO A 171 -17.45 17.01 -2.65
CA PRO A 171 -17.81 17.52 -1.34
C PRO A 171 -16.82 17.10 -0.24
N ALA A 172 -16.59 17.97 0.74
CA ALA A 172 -15.66 17.69 1.84
C ALA A 172 -16.06 16.43 2.63
N GLU A 173 -17.35 16.19 2.82
CA GLU A 173 -17.90 14.99 3.49
C GLU A 173 -17.46 13.68 2.83
N VAL A 174 -17.19 13.66 1.51
CA VAL A 174 -16.70 12.47 0.81
C VAL A 174 -15.27 12.15 1.25
N LYS A 175 -14.43 13.18 1.44
CA LYS A 175 -13.06 13.03 1.94
C LYS A 175 -13.03 12.65 3.42
N GLU A 176 -14.07 12.99 4.18
CA GLU A 176 -14.26 12.53 5.56
C GLU A 176 -14.74 11.08 5.61
N LYS A 177 -15.68 10.70 4.73
CA LYS A 177 -16.30 9.37 4.68
C LYS A 177 -15.42 8.29 4.02
N TYR A 178 -14.49 8.66 3.14
CA TYR A 178 -13.63 7.72 2.40
C TYR A 178 -12.16 8.12 2.50
N THR A 179 -11.29 7.16 2.22
CA THR A 179 -9.88 7.45 1.93
C THR A 179 -9.81 7.90 0.47
N VAL A 180 -9.45 9.17 0.24
CA VAL A 180 -9.42 9.80 -1.09
C VAL A 180 -8.03 10.36 -1.34
N LEU A 181 -7.27 9.77 -2.27
CA LEU A 181 -5.88 10.13 -2.55
C LEU A 181 -5.56 10.06 -4.03
N LYS A 182 -4.74 10.99 -4.53
CA LYS A 182 -4.21 10.90 -5.90
C LYS A 182 -2.97 10.01 -5.91
N SER A 183 -2.96 8.96 -6.72
CA SER A 183 -1.77 8.11 -6.93
C SER A 183 -1.00 8.47 -8.20
N ALA A 184 -1.64 9.16 -9.14
CA ALA A 184 -1.01 9.74 -10.33
C ALA A 184 -1.73 11.04 -10.75
N PRO A 185 -1.16 11.87 -11.64
CA PRO A 185 -1.85 13.07 -12.15
C PRO A 185 -3.25 12.80 -12.70
N TYR A 186 -3.48 11.59 -13.22
CA TYR A 186 -4.70 11.11 -13.87
C TYR A 186 -5.47 10.03 -13.07
N PHE A 187 -5.06 9.72 -11.84
CA PHE A 187 -5.70 8.71 -10.98
C PHE A 187 -6.03 9.27 -9.60
N LEU A 188 -7.32 9.25 -9.25
CA LEU A 188 -7.81 9.48 -7.89
C LEU A 188 -8.37 8.17 -7.34
N GLU A 189 -7.71 7.62 -6.33
CA GLU A 189 -8.14 6.42 -5.63
C GLU A 189 -9.12 6.76 -4.51
N ILE A 190 -10.17 5.96 -4.41
CA ILE A 190 -11.16 6.04 -3.35
C ILE A 190 -11.33 4.64 -2.75
N LEU A 191 -11.06 4.53 -1.45
CA LEU A 191 -11.17 3.31 -0.66
C LEU A 191 -12.03 3.55 0.58
N ASP A 192 -12.38 2.47 1.28
CA ASP A 192 -13.02 2.56 2.59
C ASP A 192 -12.15 3.38 3.58
N LYS A 193 -12.77 4.24 4.40
CA LYS A 193 -12.05 5.10 5.34
C LYS A 193 -11.21 4.34 6.36
N ARG A 194 -11.63 3.12 6.67
CA ARG A 194 -10.94 2.25 7.62
C ARG A 194 -9.67 1.64 7.01
N VAL A 195 -9.44 1.83 5.72
CA VAL A 195 -8.29 1.27 5.00
C VAL A 195 -7.17 2.29 4.89
N ASN A 196 -6.03 1.92 5.44
CA ASN A 196 -4.70 2.42 5.13
C ASN A 196 -3.64 1.36 5.50
N LYS A 197 -2.39 1.57 5.10
CA LYS A 197 -1.30 0.62 5.39
C LYS A 197 -1.18 0.33 6.89
N GLY A 198 -1.35 1.34 7.75
CA GLY A 198 -1.31 1.19 9.21
C GLY A 198 -2.37 0.22 9.74
N THR A 199 -3.62 0.35 9.29
CA THR A 199 -4.68 -0.61 9.66
C THR A 199 -4.44 -2.02 9.15
N GLY A 200 -3.85 -2.16 7.95
CA GLY A 200 -3.43 -3.46 7.42
C GLY A 200 -2.38 -4.11 8.31
N VAL A 201 -1.31 -3.36 8.63
CA VAL A 201 -0.22 -3.83 9.50
C VAL A 201 -0.74 -4.16 10.89
N LYS A 202 -1.62 -3.32 11.45
CA LYS A 202 -2.28 -3.57 12.74
C LYS A 202 -3.07 -4.87 12.74
N SER A 203 -3.93 -5.08 11.75
CA SER A 203 -4.77 -6.29 11.68
C SER A 203 -3.93 -7.57 11.59
N LEU A 204 -2.81 -7.53 10.84
CA LEU A 204 -1.89 -8.65 10.76
C LEU A 204 -1.13 -8.87 12.06
N ALA A 205 -0.63 -7.81 12.69
CA ALA A 205 0.06 -7.89 13.98
C ALA A 205 -0.84 -8.49 15.06
N GLU A 206 -2.11 -8.06 15.16
CA GLU A 206 -3.10 -8.61 16.08
C GLU A 206 -3.37 -10.10 15.81
N ALA A 207 -3.53 -10.49 14.54
CA ALA A 207 -3.73 -11.90 14.16
C ALA A 207 -2.53 -12.80 14.51
N LEU A 208 -1.32 -12.23 14.56
CA LEU A 208 -0.09 -12.92 14.93
C LEU A 208 0.27 -12.79 16.43
N GLY A 209 -0.51 -12.05 17.21
CA GLY A 209 -0.21 -11.77 18.62
C GLY A 209 1.05 -10.92 18.82
N ILE A 210 1.39 -10.07 17.85
CA ILE A 210 2.54 -9.17 17.86
C ILE A 210 2.07 -7.79 18.34
N LYS A 211 2.77 -7.21 19.32
CA LYS A 211 2.42 -5.89 19.86
C LYS A 211 3.02 -4.77 19.00
N PRO A 212 2.45 -3.54 19.02
CA PRO A 212 2.98 -2.41 18.25
C PRO A 212 4.47 -2.13 18.50
N GLU A 213 4.93 -2.22 19.75
CA GLU A 213 6.35 -2.08 20.16
C GLU A 213 7.32 -3.11 19.54
N GLU A 214 6.80 -4.19 18.95
CA GLU A 214 7.55 -5.26 18.28
C GLU A 214 7.48 -5.13 16.74
N VAL A 215 6.85 -4.06 16.24
CA VAL A 215 6.69 -3.78 14.81
C VAL A 215 7.66 -2.66 14.40
N MET A 216 8.37 -2.90 13.30
CA MET A 216 9.08 -1.86 12.54
C MET A 216 8.34 -1.61 11.23
N ALA A 217 8.15 -0.35 10.85
CA ALA A 217 7.58 0.02 9.55
C ALA A 217 8.53 0.96 8.81
N ILE A 218 8.75 0.74 7.51
CA ILE A 218 9.65 1.53 6.67
C ILE A 218 8.89 2.05 5.46
N GLY A 219 8.93 3.37 5.21
CA GLY A 219 8.25 4.01 4.08
C GLY A 219 8.80 5.39 3.71
N ASP A 220 8.25 6.00 2.67
CA ASP A 220 8.72 7.28 2.11
C ASP A 220 7.62 8.28 1.70
N GLN A 221 6.37 7.83 1.52
CA GLN A 221 5.26 8.66 1.02
C GLN A 221 4.12 8.85 2.04
N GLU A 222 3.17 9.72 1.71
CA GLU A 222 2.03 10.07 2.56
C GLU A 222 1.18 8.84 2.99
N ASN A 223 1.03 7.83 2.12
CA ASN A 223 0.31 6.60 2.45
C ASN A 223 1.04 5.68 3.44
N ASP A 224 2.30 5.98 3.80
CA ASP A 224 3.10 5.26 4.78
C ASP A 224 3.00 5.83 6.19
N ILE A 225 2.57 7.09 6.33
CA ILE A 225 2.49 7.80 7.62
C ILE A 225 1.76 6.95 8.67
N ALA A 226 0.59 6.42 8.32
CA ALA A 226 -0.23 5.64 9.24
C ALA A 226 0.45 4.34 9.74
N MET A 227 1.28 3.67 8.92
CA MET A 227 2.02 2.49 9.38
C MET A 227 3.27 2.86 10.17
N ILE A 228 3.91 3.98 9.84
CA ILE A 228 5.07 4.52 10.56
C ILE A 228 4.67 4.96 11.96
N GLU A 229 3.54 5.65 12.11
CA GLU A 229 2.99 6.06 13.42
C GLU A 229 2.50 4.86 14.26
N TYR A 230 1.96 3.83 13.61
CA TYR A 230 1.49 2.62 14.28
C TYR A 230 2.64 1.79 14.86
N ALA A 231 3.74 1.68 14.12
CA ALA A 231 4.88 0.87 14.51
C ALA A 231 5.61 1.46 15.72
N GLY A 232 6.04 0.61 16.65
CA GLY A 232 6.92 1.03 17.74
C GLY A 232 8.28 1.52 17.27
N MET A 233 8.67 1.14 16.04
CA MET A 233 9.81 1.69 15.32
C MET A 233 9.39 2.09 13.89
N GLY A 234 8.88 3.31 13.76
CA GLY A 234 8.63 3.94 12.47
C GLY A 234 9.91 4.50 11.85
N VAL A 235 10.22 4.10 10.62
CA VAL A 235 11.43 4.49 9.89
C VAL A 235 11.05 5.19 8.58
N ALA A 236 11.55 6.41 8.39
CA ALA A 236 11.46 7.11 7.12
C ALA A 236 12.73 6.88 6.28
N MET A 237 12.59 6.69 4.98
CA MET A 237 13.72 6.73 4.03
C MET A 237 14.29 8.14 3.93
N ASP A 238 15.58 8.31 3.54
CA ASP A 238 16.12 9.66 3.33
C ASP A 238 15.49 10.38 2.13
N ASN A 239 14.99 9.65 1.15
CA ASN A 239 14.21 10.22 0.04
C ASN A 239 12.73 10.48 0.40
N ALA A 240 12.31 10.24 1.65
CA ALA A 240 10.94 10.47 2.09
C ALA A 240 10.55 11.94 2.08
N ILE A 241 9.26 12.20 1.90
CA ILE A 241 8.70 13.56 2.02
C ILE A 241 8.82 14.08 3.47
N PRO A 242 8.85 15.41 3.69
CA PRO A 242 9.05 15.98 5.03
C PRO A 242 8.07 15.47 6.08
N SER A 243 6.78 15.38 5.75
CA SER A 243 5.73 14.92 6.67
C SER A 243 5.94 13.48 7.16
N VAL A 244 6.57 12.61 6.36
CA VAL A 244 6.91 11.24 6.76
C VAL A 244 8.10 11.23 7.72
N LYS A 245 9.13 12.06 7.45
CA LYS A 245 10.29 12.20 8.35
C LYS A 245 9.90 12.79 9.71
N GLU A 246 8.92 13.68 9.74
CA GLU A 246 8.43 14.33 10.97
C GLU A 246 7.78 13.35 11.96
N VAL A 247 7.09 12.32 11.45
CA VAL A 247 6.41 11.31 12.30
C VAL A 247 7.28 10.10 12.62
N ALA A 248 8.37 9.88 11.88
CA ALA A 248 9.25 8.73 12.06
C ALA A 248 10.13 8.83 13.31
N ASN A 249 10.39 7.71 13.97
CA ASN A 249 11.36 7.62 15.07
C ASN A 249 12.80 7.70 14.57
N PHE A 250 13.03 7.30 13.32
CA PHE A 250 14.35 7.26 12.72
C PHE A 250 14.30 7.53 11.21
N VAL A 251 15.29 8.26 10.70
CA VAL A 251 15.49 8.46 9.25
C VAL A 251 16.69 7.61 8.81
N THR A 252 16.42 6.61 7.97
CA THR A 252 17.47 5.76 7.36
C THR A 252 18.02 6.39 6.08
N LYS A 253 18.89 5.69 5.36
CA LYS A 253 19.42 6.13 4.06
C LYS A 253 18.35 6.16 2.98
N SER A 254 18.69 6.70 1.81
CA SER A 254 17.80 6.62 0.64
C SER A 254 17.66 5.19 0.11
N ASN A 255 16.66 4.92 -0.72
CA ASN A 255 16.52 3.63 -1.40
C ASN A 255 17.71 3.33 -2.33
N LEU A 256 18.33 4.35 -2.91
CA LEU A 256 19.55 4.24 -3.72
C LEU A 256 20.78 3.82 -2.89
N GLU A 257 20.73 3.98 -1.58
CA GLU A 257 21.81 3.67 -0.65
C GLU A 257 21.40 2.54 0.33
N ASP A 258 20.52 1.65 -0.10
CA ASP A 258 20.09 0.46 0.64
C ASP A 258 19.50 0.77 2.03
N GLY A 259 18.74 1.87 2.16
CA GLY A 259 18.16 2.33 3.44
C GLY A 259 17.36 1.27 4.20
N VAL A 260 16.66 0.38 3.49
CA VAL A 260 15.97 -0.78 4.09
C VAL A 260 16.96 -1.75 4.74
N ALA A 261 18.04 -2.12 4.04
CA ALA A 261 19.06 -3.02 4.57
C ALA A 261 19.71 -2.42 5.83
N TRP A 262 20.05 -1.14 5.76
CA TRP A 262 20.68 -0.41 6.87
C TRP A 262 19.77 -0.37 8.12
N ALA A 263 18.46 -0.14 7.94
CA ALA A 263 17.51 -0.13 9.04
C ALA A 263 17.37 -1.54 9.67
N ILE A 264 17.27 -2.59 8.85
CA ILE A 264 17.22 -3.98 9.32
C ILE A 264 18.50 -4.33 10.09
N GLU A 265 19.67 -3.97 9.55
CA GLU A 265 20.96 -4.19 10.21
C GLU A 265 21.00 -3.53 11.58
N LYS A 266 20.58 -2.27 11.68
CA LYS A 266 20.59 -1.51 12.93
C LYS A 266 19.64 -2.05 13.99
N PHE A 267 18.40 -2.31 13.64
CA PHE A 267 17.34 -2.57 14.61
C PHE A 267 17.06 -4.06 14.84
N VAL A 268 17.53 -4.94 13.95
CA VAL A 268 17.24 -6.39 14.01
C VAL A 268 18.52 -7.23 14.08
N LEU A 269 19.52 -6.91 13.25
CA LEU A 269 20.72 -7.74 13.17
C LEU A 269 21.73 -7.40 14.27
N ASN A 270 21.92 -6.11 14.55
CA ASN A 270 22.91 -5.56 15.50
C ASN A 270 22.31 -4.57 16.54
N PRO A 271 21.26 -4.95 17.30
CA PRO A 271 20.56 -4.02 18.19
C PRO A 271 21.46 -3.43 19.30
N ASP A 272 22.48 -4.16 19.76
CA ASP A 272 23.32 -3.79 20.92
C ASP A 272 24.42 -2.74 20.63
N HIS A 273 24.68 -2.41 19.35
CA HIS A 273 25.65 -1.38 18.98
C HIS A 273 25.05 0.03 18.88
N SER A 274 23.76 0.19 19.18
CA SER A 274 23.03 1.45 19.00
C SER A 274 22.98 2.35 20.25
N SER A 275 23.47 1.90 21.41
CA SER A 275 23.53 2.69 22.66
C SER A 275 24.80 3.54 22.82
N GLY A 276 25.65 3.66 21.78
CA GLY A 276 26.86 4.47 21.79
C GLY A 276 26.69 5.80 21.07
N HIS A 277 26.59 6.88 21.83
CA HIS A 277 26.91 8.29 21.49
C HIS A 277 26.70 8.74 20.03
N PHE A 278 25.71 9.63 19.82
CA PHE A 278 25.78 10.64 18.76
C PHE A 278 25.83 12.04 19.40
N PRO A 279 26.73 12.93 18.94
CA PRO A 279 26.79 14.29 19.44
C PRO A 279 25.52 15.03 19.01
N ALA A 280 24.92 15.74 19.97
CA ALA A 280 23.90 16.73 19.66
C ALA A 280 24.45 17.69 18.60
N ARG A 281 23.68 17.90 17.52
CA ARG A 281 23.85 19.08 16.67
C ARG A 281 23.19 20.26 17.35
#